data_AF-A0A7W4D1E5-F1
#
_entry.id   AF-A0A7W4D1E5-F1
#
_cell.length_a   1.000
_cell.length_b   1.000
_cell.length_c   1.000
_cell.angle_alpha   90.00
_cell.angle_beta   90.00
_cell.angle_gamma   90.00
#
_symmetry.space_group_name_H-M   'P 1'
#
loop_
_entity.id
_entity.type
_entity.pdbx_description
1 polymer ?
#
loop_
_entity_poly.entity_id
_entity_poly.type
_entity_poly.pdbx_seq_one_letter_code
_entity_poly.pdbx_strand_id
1 'polypeptide(L)'
;MVTVDRAPSGRRLVVGLVGCVKSKLPRPAPAQELYTSALFEGRRRWVEQTCDRWFILSALHGLVSPDEVLEPYDQALSSASSRARLAWSDQVLHQLRDTLGQDMQGLYFEIHAGSPYRDHGLIAGLTAGGATVTVPAAGLSLGQQLAFYATNPRPLSIPGPRGSSTHRDPAGPKHRAQPDASVSEARGKYAPLADRLAMATSPLTMSFSDVEEILGGPLPASARKHRPWWANDASHTQAGSWLSGGWQVTAVDISARRVTYAKVRP
;
A
#
# COMPACT_ATOMS: atom_id res chain seq x y z
N MET A 1 7.34 15.61 -31.73
CA MET A 1 6.78 14.25 -31.83
C MET A 1 7.72 13.35 -31.07
N VAL A 2 7.49 13.16 -29.76
CA VAL A 2 8.40 12.42 -28.88
C VAL A 2 7.90 10.99 -28.80
N THR A 3 8.71 10.07 -29.29
CA THR A 3 8.45 8.64 -29.32
C THR A 3 8.36 8.13 -27.89
N VAL A 4 7.18 7.62 -27.52
CA VAL A 4 7.00 6.89 -26.26
C VAL A 4 7.87 5.65 -26.33
N ASP A 5 8.90 5.60 -25.48
CA ASP A 5 9.76 4.43 -25.38
C ASP A 5 8.93 3.31 -24.72
N ARG A 6 8.33 2.48 -25.57
CA ARG A 6 7.46 1.39 -25.17
C ARG A 6 8.37 0.24 -24.78
N ALA A 7 8.27 -0.23 -23.53
CA ALA A 7 9.01 -1.40 -23.08
C ALA A 7 8.90 -2.55 -24.10
N PRO A 8 10.00 -3.27 -24.42
CA PRO A 8 9.94 -4.39 -25.33
C PRO A 8 9.17 -5.51 -24.64
N SER A 9 8.17 -6.07 -25.35
CA SER A 9 7.15 -7.02 -24.88
C SER A 9 6.03 -6.37 -24.04
N GLY A 10 4.80 -6.88 -24.17
CA GLY A 10 3.60 -6.38 -23.50
C GLY A 10 3.59 -6.57 -21.98
N ARG A 11 4.63 -6.12 -21.28
CA ARG A 11 4.77 -6.01 -19.83
C ARG A 11 4.57 -4.53 -19.44
N ARG A 12 3.95 -4.28 -18.29
CA ARG A 12 3.76 -2.91 -17.77
C ARG A 12 5.08 -2.32 -17.28
N LEU A 13 5.28 -1.01 -17.50
CA LEU A 13 6.40 -0.27 -16.91
C LEU A 13 6.19 -0.13 -15.39
N VAL A 14 7.19 -0.52 -14.62
CA VAL A 14 7.20 -0.48 -13.15
C VAL A 14 8.04 0.71 -12.68
N VAL A 15 7.43 1.60 -11.89
CA VAL A 15 8.06 2.82 -11.37
C VAL A 15 8.13 2.77 -9.84
N GLY A 16 9.34 2.79 -9.28
CA GLY A 16 9.57 2.84 -7.84
C GLY A 16 9.58 4.27 -7.30
N LEU A 17 8.87 4.53 -6.20
CA LEU A 17 8.89 5.80 -5.48
C LEU A 17 9.44 5.60 -4.06
N VAL A 18 10.63 6.12 -3.79
CA VAL A 18 11.32 5.94 -2.51
C VAL A 18 11.19 7.20 -1.65
N GLY A 19 10.64 7.08 -0.44
CA GLY A 19 10.54 8.20 0.48
C GLY A 19 11.91 8.63 1.02
N CYS A 20 12.20 9.92 1.00
CA CYS A 20 13.43 10.46 1.59
C CYS A 20 13.49 10.23 3.11
N VAL A 21 14.70 10.32 3.68
CA VAL A 21 14.95 10.12 5.12
C VAL A 21 15.69 11.30 5.74
N LYS A 22 15.74 11.33 7.07
CA LYS A 22 16.39 12.40 7.83
C LYS A 22 17.91 12.42 7.60
N SER A 23 18.56 11.26 7.74
CA SER A 23 20.01 11.11 7.61
C SER A 23 20.50 11.41 6.20
N LYS A 24 21.43 12.35 6.08
CA LYS A 24 22.01 12.80 4.81
C LYS A 24 23.52 13.03 4.95
N LEU A 25 24.25 13.00 3.84
CA LEU A 25 25.62 13.50 3.78
C LEU A 25 25.66 15.01 4.09
N PRO A 26 26.76 15.53 4.67
CA PRO A 26 26.91 16.95 4.99
C PRO A 26 27.35 17.80 3.77
N ARG A 27 27.31 17.23 2.56
CA ARG A 27 27.79 17.85 1.32
C ARG A 27 26.84 17.53 0.17
N PRO A 28 26.87 18.33 -0.91
CA PRO A 28 26.13 18.00 -2.12
C PRO A 28 26.52 16.63 -2.66
N ALA A 29 25.52 15.86 -3.08
CA ALA A 29 25.67 14.53 -3.66
C ALA A 29 24.45 14.20 -4.54
N PRO A 30 24.57 13.25 -5.49
CA PRO A 30 23.40 12.68 -6.15
C PRO A 30 22.37 12.20 -5.12
N ALA A 31 21.08 12.42 -5.38
CA ALA A 31 20.02 12.13 -4.43
C ALA A 31 20.01 10.67 -3.97
N GLN A 32 20.40 9.73 -4.84
CA GLN A 32 20.54 8.31 -4.48
C GLN A 32 21.67 8.02 -3.46
N GLU A 33 22.66 8.90 -3.35
CA GLU A 33 23.80 8.80 -2.43
C GLU A 33 23.68 9.77 -1.24
N LEU A 34 22.87 10.81 -1.38
CA LEU A 34 22.69 11.82 -0.35
C LEU A 34 22.12 11.20 0.93
N TYR A 35 21.16 10.29 0.83
CA TYR A 35 20.46 9.69 1.97
C TYR A 35 21.13 8.40 2.45
N THR A 36 21.52 8.35 3.72
CA THR A 36 22.47 7.33 4.24
C THR A 36 21.89 6.38 5.27
N SER A 37 20.57 6.37 5.48
CA SER A 37 19.98 5.42 6.44
C SER A 37 19.87 4.02 5.84
N ALA A 38 20.07 2.98 6.65
CA ALA A 38 19.88 1.58 6.24
C ALA A 38 18.49 1.31 5.60
N LEU A 39 17.45 2.02 6.07
CA LEU A 39 16.11 1.91 5.48
C LEU A 39 16.06 2.45 4.05
N PHE A 40 16.73 3.58 3.78
CA PHE A 40 16.79 4.16 2.44
C PHE A 40 17.63 3.29 1.52
N GLU A 41 18.81 2.84 1.97
CA GLU A 41 19.68 1.95 1.21
C GLU A 41 18.96 0.64 0.82
N GLY A 42 18.24 0.04 1.76
CA GLY A 42 17.43 -1.16 1.49
C GLY A 42 16.31 -0.92 0.48
N ARG A 43 15.62 0.22 0.57
CA ARG A 43 14.57 0.61 -0.40
C ARG A 43 15.14 0.92 -1.78
N ARG A 44 16.28 1.62 -1.85
CA ARG A 44 17.02 1.91 -3.09
C ARG A 44 17.40 0.60 -3.77
N ARG A 45 18.08 -0.30 -3.05
CA ARG A 45 18.46 -1.62 -3.56
C ARG A 45 17.25 -2.42 -4.07
N TRP A 46 16.10 -2.30 -3.40
CA TRP A 46 14.87 -2.94 -3.85
C TRP A 46 14.41 -2.43 -5.21
N VAL A 47 14.20 -1.12 -5.33
CA VAL A 47 13.64 -0.52 -6.56
C VAL A 47 14.62 -0.61 -7.74
N GLU A 48 15.93 -0.56 -7.51
CA GLU A 48 16.96 -0.78 -8.55
C GLU A 48 16.88 -2.19 -9.17
N GLN A 49 16.32 -3.16 -8.44
CA GLN A 49 16.20 -4.54 -8.89
C GLN A 49 14.80 -4.89 -9.43
N THR A 50 13.75 -4.22 -8.93
CA THR A 50 12.35 -4.56 -9.26
C THR A 50 11.69 -3.62 -10.25
N CYS A 51 12.18 -2.38 -10.36
CA CYS A 51 11.53 -1.33 -11.13
C CYS A 51 12.34 -0.97 -12.38
N ASP A 52 11.65 -0.58 -13.44
CA ASP A 52 12.27 -0.12 -14.69
C ASP A 52 12.80 1.32 -14.56
N ARG A 53 12.13 2.13 -13.73
CA ARG A 53 12.53 3.49 -13.35
C ARG A 53 12.24 3.71 -11.88
N TRP A 54 12.96 4.62 -11.23
CA TRP A 54 12.64 5.00 -9.86
C TRP A 54 13.00 6.46 -9.56
N PHE A 55 12.36 7.01 -8.54
CA PHE A 55 12.52 8.39 -8.09
C PHE A 55 12.47 8.49 -6.57
N ILE A 56 13.00 9.60 -6.03
CA ILE A 56 12.91 9.94 -4.62
C ILE A 56 11.75 10.91 -4.39
N LEU A 57 10.91 10.61 -3.39
CA LEU A 57 9.92 11.54 -2.83
C LEU A 57 10.59 12.38 -1.74
N SER A 58 11.01 13.59 -2.10
CA SER A 58 11.60 14.61 -1.24
C SER A 58 10.52 15.52 -0.63
N ALA A 59 10.57 15.74 0.69
CA ALA A 59 9.68 16.68 1.35
C ALA A 59 9.85 18.14 0.85
N LEU A 60 11.05 18.51 0.39
CA LEU A 60 11.37 19.86 -0.08
C LEU A 60 11.18 19.98 -1.60
N HIS A 61 11.68 19.02 -2.36
CA HIS A 61 11.77 19.11 -3.83
C HIS A 61 10.63 18.37 -4.56
N GLY A 62 9.81 17.58 -3.85
CA GLY A 62 8.79 16.73 -4.45
C GLY A 62 9.37 15.47 -5.08
N LEU A 63 9.32 15.35 -6.40
CA LEU A 63 9.90 14.25 -7.16
C LEU A 63 11.34 14.60 -7.59
N VAL A 64 12.28 13.71 -7.30
CA VAL A 64 13.72 13.90 -7.57
C VAL A 64 14.27 12.69 -8.31
N SER A 65 15.11 12.94 -9.33
CA SER A 65 15.84 11.89 -10.05
C SER A 65 16.99 11.34 -9.18
N PRO A 66 17.31 10.02 -9.21
CA PRO A 66 18.43 9.48 -8.45
C PRO A 66 19.78 10.16 -8.71
N ASP A 67 19.99 10.64 -9.94
CA ASP A 67 21.23 11.30 -10.36
C ASP A 67 21.25 12.82 -10.10
N GLU A 68 20.12 13.40 -9.66
CA GLU A 68 20.02 14.83 -9.37
C GLU A 68 20.87 15.18 -8.14
N VAL A 69 21.80 16.11 -8.30
CA VAL A 69 22.66 16.56 -7.19
C VAL A 69 21.87 17.51 -6.30
N LEU A 70 21.74 17.14 -5.02
CA LEU A 70 21.03 17.93 -4.02
C LEU A 70 21.97 18.35 -2.90
N GLU A 71 21.75 19.55 -2.37
CA GLU A 71 22.35 20.00 -1.11
C GLU A 71 21.61 19.38 0.10
N PRO A 72 22.28 19.16 1.25
CA PRO A 72 21.60 18.70 2.45
C PRO A 72 20.58 19.74 2.95
N TYR A 73 19.38 19.25 3.28
CA TYR A 73 18.27 20.07 3.75
C TYR A 73 17.55 19.42 4.94
N ASP A 74 16.84 20.23 5.74
CA ASP A 74 16.04 19.76 6.89
C ASP A 74 14.55 20.13 6.72
N GLN A 75 13.84 19.31 5.93
CA GLN A 75 12.40 19.42 5.75
C GLN A 75 11.77 18.02 5.89
N ALA A 76 10.66 17.95 6.63
CA ALA A 76 9.93 16.72 6.87
C ALA A 76 8.44 16.91 6.56
N LEU A 77 7.89 16.05 5.70
CA LEU A 77 6.46 16.09 5.35
C LEU A 77 5.55 15.66 6.52
N SER A 78 6.12 15.01 7.54
CA SER A 78 5.39 14.58 8.75
C SER A 78 4.86 15.73 9.60
N SER A 79 5.52 16.90 9.58
CA SER A 79 5.08 18.10 10.31
C SER A 79 4.18 19.02 9.48
N ALA A 80 4.01 18.74 8.18
CA ALA A 80 3.18 19.55 7.30
C ALA A 80 1.68 19.42 7.64
N SER A 81 0.90 20.45 7.35
CA SER A 81 -0.57 20.40 7.47
C SER A 81 -1.18 19.48 6.41
N SER A 82 -2.42 19.02 6.60
CA SER A 82 -3.11 18.21 5.59
C SER A 82 -3.22 18.92 4.24
N ARG A 83 -3.47 20.25 4.25
CA ARG A 83 -3.50 21.07 3.04
C ARG A 83 -2.13 21.14 2.36
N ALA A 84 -1.05 21.31 3.14
CA ALA A 84 0.31 21.33 2.60
C ALA A 84 0.72 19.98 2.01
N ARG A 85 0.33 18.85 2.64
CA ARG A 85 0.56 17.50 2.09
C ARG A 85 -0.23 17.24 0.80
N LEU A 86 -1.44 17.79 0.70
CA LEU A 86 -2.23 17.71 -0.52
C LEU A 86 -1.59 18.51 -1.66
N ALA A 87 -1.17 19.76 -1.38
CA ALA A 87 -0.46 20.59 -2.36
C ALA A 87 0.87 19.96 -2.80
N TRP A 88 1.63 19.38 -1.86
CA TRP A 88 2.82 18.61 -2.17
C TRP A 88 2.51 17.39 -3.06
N SER A 89 1.42 16.66 -2.79
CA SER A 89 1.04 15.52 -3.64
C SER A 89 0.65 15.96 -5.04
N ASP A 90 -0.06 17.08 -5.18
CA ASP A 90 -0.41 17.66 -6.47
C ASP A 90 0.83 18.09 -7.28
N GLN A 91 1.81 18.72 -6.61
CA GLN A 91 3.11 19.04 -7.20
C GLN A 91 3.82 17.76 -7.72
N VAL A 92 3.89 16.71 -6.90
CA VAL A 92 4.54 15.44 -7.29
C VAL A 92 3.83 14.79 -8.47
N LEU A 93 2.49 14.81 -8.50
CA LEU A 93 1.71 14.28 -9.62
C LEU A 93 1.98 15.04 -10.92
N HIS A 94 2.12 16.37 -10.86
CA HIS A 94 2.53 17.16 -12.03
C HIS A 94 3.94 16.80 -12.50
N GLN A 95 4.92 16.73 -11.59
CA GLN A 95 6.30 16.34 -11.93
C GLN A 95 6.38 14.93 -12.54
N LEU A 96 5.59 13.98 -12.01
CA LEU A 96 5.50 12.63 -12.57
C LEU A 96 4.95 12.65 -14.00
N ARG A 97 3.89 13.43 -14.27
CA ARG A 97 3.31 13.57 -15.62
C ARG A 97 4.28 14.21 -16.60
N ASP A 98 5.05 15.18 -16.15
CA ASP A 98 6.07 15.82 -16.99
C ASP A 98 7.22 14.86 -17.31
N THR A 99 7.56 13.97 -16.37
CA THR A 99 8.71 13.05 -16.48
C THR A 99 8.40 11.72 -17.19
N LEU A 100 7.18 11.19 -16.99
CA LEU A 100 6.76 9.88 -17.49
C LEU A 100 5.78 9.97 -18.66
N GLY A 101 5.23 11.16 -18.92
CA GLY A 101 4.16 11.39 -19.89
C GLY A 101 2.83 11.67 -19.19
N GLN A 102 1.96 12.43 -19.86
CA GLN A 102 0.67 12.88 -19.30
C GLN A 102 -0.32 11.72 -19.09
N ASP A 103 -0.19 10.64 -19.85
CA ASP A 103 -0.98 9.43 -19.70
C ASP A 103 -0.28 8.43 -18.78
N MET A 104 -0.87 8.20 -17.61
CA MET A 104 -0.37 7.25 -16.60
C MET A 104 -1.01 5.86 -16.77
N GLN A 105 -1.86 5.67 -17.77
CA GLN A 105 -2.59 4.43 -17.97
C GLN A 105 -1.65 3.26 -18.25
N GLY A 106 -1.82 2.19 -17.48
CA GLY A 106 -1.00 0.98 -17.62
C GLY A 106 0.39 1.06 -16.95
N LEU A 107 0.73 2.18 -16.30
CA LEU A 107 1.89 2.24 -15.41
C LEU A 107 1.59 1.53 -14.09
N TYR A 108 2.63 0.95 -13.51
CA TYR A 108 2.59 0.34 -12.19
C TYR A 108 3.56 1.03 -11.26
N PHE A 109 3.09 1.51 -10.10
CA PHE A 109 3.90 2.19 -9.11
C PHE A 109 4.11 1.35 -7.85
N GLU A 110 5.37 1.20 -7.42
CA GLU A 110 5.72 0.68 -6.10
C GLU A 110 6.12 1.83 -5.18
N ILE A 111 5.36 2.08 -4.12
CA ILE A 111 5.67 3.16 -3.17
C ILE A 111 6.36 2.59 -1.93
N HIS A 112 7.63 2.96 -1.78
CA HIS A 112 8.51 2.65 -0.66
C HIS A 112 8.68 3.88 0.26
N ALA A 113 7.55 4.39 0.75
CA ALA A 113 7.51 5.61 1.57
C ALA A 113 6.53 5.50 2.75
N GLY A 114 6.80 6.28 3.81
CA GLY A 114 5.91 6.38 4.97
C GLY A 114 4.58 7.07 4.63
N SER A 115 3.55 6.87 5.47
CA SER A 115 2.19 7.40 5.25
C SER A 115 2.11 8.87 4.89
N PRO A 116 2.94 9.78 5.45
CA PRO A 116 2.85 11.20 5.11
C PRO A 116 3.07 11.50 3.62
N TYR A 117 3.84 10.66 2.91
CA TYR A 117 4.20 10.84 1.50
C TYR A 117 3.20 10.22 0.52
N ARG A 118 2.26 9.40 0.98
CA ARG A 118 1.40 8.60 0.08
C ARG A 118 -0.08 8.75 0.34
N ASP A 119 -0.48 8.94 1.60
CA ASP A 119 -1.88 8.83 2.02
C ASP A 119 -2.65 10.17 1.88
N HIS A 120 -2.01 11.23 1.34
CA HIS A 120 -2.57 12.59 1.25
C HIS A 120 -2.70 13.09 -0.19
N GLY A 121 -3.22 12.25 -1.09
CA GLY A 121 -3.54 12.62 -2.47
C GLY A 121 -2.65 11.95 -3.52
N LEU A 122 -1.43 11.54 -3.19
CA LEU A 122 -0.54 10.90 -4.16
C LEU A 122 -1.11 9.58 -4.70
N ILE A 123 -1.46 8.61 -3.82
CA ILE A 123 -2.06 7.34 -4.27
C ILE A 123 -3.37 7.57 -5.03
N ALA A 124 -4.21 8.48 -4.51
CA ALA A 124 -5.50 8.80 -5.11
C ALA A 124 -5.32 9.37 -6.52
N GLY A 125 -4.39 10.31 -6.70
CA GLY A 125 -4.12 10.95 -7.99
C GLY A 125 -3.46 10.01 -9.00
N LEU A 126 -2.56 9.12 -8.56
CA LEU A 126 -1.99 8.07 -9.41
C LEU A 126 -3.07 7.11 -9.91
N THR A 127 -3.91 6.62 -9.00
CA THR A 127 -5.02 5.70 -9.34
C THR A 127 -6.04 6.38 -10.24
N ALA A 128 -6.39 7.65 -9.97
CA ALA A 128 -7.29 8.43 -10.82
C ALA A 128 -6.72 8.66 -12.22
N GLY A 129 -5.40 8.72 -12.36
CA GLY A 129 -4.69 8.74 -13.65
C GLY A 129 -4.64 7.39 -14.38
N GLY A 130 -5.26 6.34 -13.83
CA GLY A 130 -5.28 5.01 -14.45
C GLY A 130 -4.04 4.13 -14.14
N ALA A 131 -3.18 4.56 -13.22
CA ALA A 131 -2.05 3.76 -12.77
C ALA A 131 -2.49 2.71 -11.74
N THR A 132 -1.74 1.62 -11.67
CA THR A 132 -1.84 0.65 -10.56
C THR A 132 -0.80 1.01 -9.50
N VAL A 133 -1.17 0.97 -8.22
CA VAL A 133 -0.25 1.35 -7.13
C VAL A 133 -0.19 0.26 -6.07
N THR A 134 1.02 -0.05 -5.59
CA THR A 134 1.24 -0.91 -4.42
C THR A 134 2.18 -0.27 -3.42
N VAL A 135 2.13 -0.76 -2.18
CA VAL A 135 2.99 -0.33 -1.09
C VAL A 135 3.55 -1.60 -0.43
N PRO A 136 4.66 -2.17 -0.94
CA PRO A 136 5.09 -3.51 -0.55
C PRO A 136 5.31 -3.69 0.96
N ALA A 137 5.79 -2.63 1.61
CA ALA A 137 6.07 -2.61 3.04
C ALA A 137 4.95 -1.98 3.90
N ALA A 138 3.72 -1.91 3.38
CA ALA A 138 2.58 -1.35 4.10
C ALA A 138 2.32 -2.11 5.41
N GLY A 139 2.03 -1.37 6.48
CA GLY A 139 1.71 -1.95 7.78
C GLY A 139 2.90 -2.55 8.55
N LEU A 140 4.08 -2.65 7.95
CA LEU A 140 5.28 -3.14 8.62
C LEU A 140 5.87 -2.06 9.55
N SER A 141 6.24 -2.46 10.77
CA SER A 141 7.06 -1.64 11.68
C SER A 141 8.45 -1.37 11.09
N LEU A 142 9.19 -0.39 11.62
CA LEU A 142 10.52 -0.06 11.12
C LEU A 142 11.47 -1.26 11.09
N GLY A 143 11.51 -2.07 12.16
CA GLY A 143 12.34 -3.28 12.21
C GLY A 143 11.93 -4.32 11.18
N GLN A 144 10.62 -4.53 10.97
CA GLN A 144 10.12 -5.43 9.93
C GLN A 144 10.40 -4.92 8.52
N GLN A 145 10.35 -3.61 8.30
CA GLN A 145 10.75 -3.02 7.03
C GLN A 145 12.24 -3.28 6.76
N LEU A 146 13.11 -3.07 7.75
CA LEU A 146 14.54 -3.36 7.60
C LEU A 146 14.77 -4.84 7.26
N ALA A 147 14.09 -5.77 7.93
CA ALA A 147 14.17 -7.20 7.63
C ALA A 147 13.64 -7.51 6.21
N PHE A 148 12.50 -6.93 5.83
CA PHE A 148 11.93 -7.07 4.49
C PHE A 148 12.91 -6.61 3.41
N TYR A 149 13.49 -5.41 3.57
CA TYR A 149 14.48 -4.85 2.64
C TYR A 149 15.88 -5.46 2.77
N ALA A 150 16.11 -6.40 3.69
CA ALA A 150 17.34 -7.20 3.72
C ALA A 150 17.24 -8.43 2.80
N THR A 151 16.03 -8.84 2.41
CA THR A 151 15.80 -9.97 1.51
C THR A 151 16.16 -9.64 0.05
N ASN A 152 16.39 -10.64 -0.80
CA ASN A 152 16.62 -10.41 -2.22
C ASN A 152 15.28 -10.38 -2.98
N PRO A 153 14.89 -9.24 -3.57
CA PRO A 153 13.65 -9.19 -4.32
C PRO A 153 13.76 -9.98 -5.63
N ARG A 154 12.62 -10.48 -6.12
CA ARG A 154 12.52 -10.99 -7.49
C ARG A 154 11.93 -9.89 -8.38
N PRO A 155 12.46 -9.66 -9.60
CA PRO A 155 11.90 -8.68 -10.51
C PRO A 155 10.42 -8.95 -10.79
N LEU A 156 9.60 -7.90 -10.75
CA LEU A 156 8.17 -8.03 -11.00
C LEU A 156 7.90 -8.19 -12.50
N SER A 157 7.38 -9.37 -12.87
CA SER A 157 6.82 -9.60 -14.20
C SER A 157 5.33 -9.28 -14.18
N ILE A 158 4.96 -8.05 -14.57
CA ILE A 158 3.56 -7.60 -14.58
C ILE A 158 3.02 -7.65 -16.02
N PRO A 159 2.15 -8.62 -16.36
CA PRO A 159 1.56 -8.69 -17.68
C PRO A 159 0.83 -7.38 -18.04
N GLY A 160 1.03 -6.92 -19.27
CA GLY A 160 0.30 -5.79 -19.84
C GLY A 160 -1.21 -6.05 -19.84
N PRO A 161 -2.02 -4.98 -19.98
CA PRO A 161 -3.47 -5.14 -20.12
C PRO A 161 -3.77 -6.11 -21.28
N ARG A 162 -4.47 -7.21 -20.98
CA ARG A 162 -4.95 -8.15 -22.01
C ARG A 162 -6.04 -7.43 -22.81
N GLY A 163 -5.79 -7.22 -24.11
CA GLY A 163 -6.83 -6.77 -25.03
C GLY A 163 -8.01 -7.74 -24.99
N SER A 164 -9.23 -7.21 -24.92
CA SER A 164 -10.46 -7.97 -24.96
C SER A 164 -10.58 -8.70 -26.30
N SER A 165 -10.33 -10.01 -26.32
CA SER A 165 -10.78 -10.89 -27.40
C SER A 165 -11.86 -11.81 -26.85
N THR A 166 -13.08 -11.55 -27.28
CA THR A 166 -14.25 -12.39 -27.03
C THR A 166 -14.20 -13.61 -27.93
N HIS A 167 -13.98 -14.80 -27.36
CA HIS A 167 -14.39 -16.04 -28.01
C HIS A 167 -14.84 -17.08 -26.96
N ARG A 168 -16.16 -17.35 -26.94
CA ARG A 168 -16.83 -18.55 -26.39
C ARG A 168 -16.44 -19.78 -27.23
N ASP A 169 -16.48 -21.05 -26.83
CA ASP A 169 -17.04 -21.90 -25.74
C ASP A 169 -16.33 -23.31 -25.93
N PRO A 170 -16.66 -24.47 -25.28
CA PRO A 170 -16.98 -24.80 -23.88
C PRO A 170 -16.25 -26.09 -23.31
N ALA A 171 -16.42 -26.32 -21.99
CA ALA A 171 -16.43 -27.59 -21.19
C ALA A 171 -15.39 -28.73 -21.44
N GLY A 172 -14.48 -29.08 -20.52
CA GLY A 172 -14.62 -29.80 -19.23
C GLY A 172 -13.56 -30.94 -19.16
N PRO A 173 -13.31 -31.73 -18.08
CA PRO A 173 -13.96 -31.78 -16.76
C PRO A 173 -13.00 -31.73 -15.52
N LYS A 174 -13.70 -31.57 -14.40
CA LYS A 174 -13.44 -31.67 -12.94
C LYS A 174 -12.32 -32.62 -12.48
N HIS A 175 -11.49 -32.15 -11.54
CA HIS A 175 -10.90 -33.01 -10.50
C HIS A 175 -11.12 -32.38 -9.11
N ARG A 176 -11.63 -33.22 -8.21
CA ARG A 176 -11.98 -32.94 -6.82
C ARG A 176 -10.73 -33.16 -5.94
N ALA A 177 -10.39 -32.20 -5.09
CA ALA A 177 -9.50 -32.39 -3.95
C ALA A 177 -9.93 -31.46 -2.79
N GLN A 178 -9.82 -32.00 -1.58
CA GLN A 178 -10.32 -31.49 -0.30
C GLN A 178 -9.44 -30.34 0.26
N PRO A 179 -9.92 -29.58 1.27
CA PRO A 179 -9.40 -28.25 1.60
C PRO A 179 -8.11 -28.35 2.41
N ASP A 180 -7.05 -27.77 1.88
CA ASP A 180 -5.76 -27.66 2.53
C ASP A 180 -5.75 -26.44 3.47
N ALA A 181 -5.09 -26.58 4.62
CA ALA A 181 -5.03 -25.60 5.71
C ALA A 181 -4.26 -24.32 5.35
N SER A 182 -3.88 -24.15 4.09
CA SER A 182 -3.15 -23.01 3.50
C SER A 182 -4.06 -21.86 3.00
N VAL A 183 -5.39 -22.00 3.10
CA VAL A 183 -6.35 -20.97 2.64
C VAL A 183 -6.53 -19.80 3.63
N SER A 184 -6.16 -19.98 4.90
CA SER A 184 -6.32 -18.97 5.96
C SER A 184 -5.41 -17.74 5.75
N GLU A 185 -4.15 -17.94 5.34
CA GLU A 185 -3.21 -16.84 5.13
C GLU A 185 -3.52 -16.01 3.87
N ALA A 186 -4.22 -16.58 2.90
CA ALA A 186 -4.60 -15.91 1.65
C ALA A 186 -5.81 -14.96 1.79
N ARG A 187 -6.59 -15.06 2.87
CA ARG A 187 -7.79 -14.20 3.11
C ARG A 187 -7.50 -12.95 3.94
N GLY A 188 -6.24 -12.73 4.31
CA GLY A 188 -5.79 -11.56 5.05
C GLY A 188 -5.98 -11.69 6.57
N LYS A 189 -5.30 -10.82 7.31
CA LYS A 189 -5.16 -10.85 8.77
C LYS A 189 -6.47 -10.98 9.56
N TYR A 190 -7.60 -10.55 9.01
CA TYR A 190 -8.91 -10.52 9.68
C TYR A 190 -9.86 -11.65 9.25
N ALA A 191 -9.39 -12.59 8.42
CA ALA A 191 -10.18 -13.73 7.97
C ALA A 191 -10.74 -14.61 9.13
N PRO A 192 -9.97 -14.92 10.19
CA PRO A 192 -10.51 -15.68 11.32
C PRO A 192 -11.70 -14.99 12.01
N LEU A 193 -11.68 -13.66 12.08
CA LEU A 193 -12.79 -12.88 12.62
C LEU A 193 -14.01 -12.95 11.71
N ALA A 194 -13.82 -12.87 10.39
CA ALA A 194 -14.90 -13.03 9.42
C ALA A 194 -15.55 -14.43 9.51
N ASP A 195 -14.74 -15.49 9.61
CA ASP A 195 -15.23 -16.87 9.74
C ASP A 195 -15.99 -17.07 11.06
N ARG A 196 -15.51 -16.48 12.17
CA ARG A 196 -16.20 -16.53 13.46
C ARG A 196 -17.55 -15.82 13.41
N LEU A 197 -17.63 -14.67 12.76
CA LEU A 197 -18.88 -13.94 12.56
C LEU A 197 -19.83 -14.71 11.65
N ALA A 198 -19.34 -15.35 10.59
CA ALA A 198 -20.15 -16.15 9.68
C ALA A 198 -20.90 -17.31 10.38
N MET A 199 -20.33 -17.87 11.46
CA MET A 199 -20.97 -18.91 12.28
C MET A 199 -22.00 -18.38 13.29
N ALA A 200 -22.08 -17.07 13.53
CA ALA A 200 -23.01 -16.50 14.50
C ALA A 200 -24.43 -16.32 13.91
N THR A 201 -25.45 -16.66 14.70
CA THR A 201 -26.87 -16.55 14.32
C THR A 201 -27.56 -15.31 14.91
N SER A 202 -26.93 -14.62 15.85
CA SER A 202 -27.42 -13.40 16.50
C SER A 202 -26.31 -12.35 16.63
N PRO A 203 -26.64 -11.08 16.91
CA PRO A 203 -25.62 -10.05 17.15
C PRO A 203 -24.63 -10.46 18.24
N LEU A 204 -23.34 -10.32 17.96
CA LEU A 204 -22.26 -10.80 18.81
C LEU A 204 -21.50 -9.63 19.41
N THR A 205 -21.48 -9.53 20.74
CA THR A 205 -20.64 -8.56 21.45
C THR A 205 -19.44 -9.28 22.02
N MET A 206 -18.24 -8.80 21.69
CA MET A 206 -16.97 -9.39 22.10
C MET A 206 -16.03 -8.33 22.68
N SER A 207 -15.16 -8.74 23.59
CA SER A 207 -14.10 -7.90 24.11
C SER A 207 -13.00 -7.71 23.07
N PHE A 208 -12.17 -6.68 23.22
CA PHE A 208 -10.99 -6.53 22.37
C PHE A 208 -10.03 -7.71 22.54
N SER A 209 -9.93 -8.29 23.73
CA SER A 209 -9.12 -9.49 23.97
C SER A 209 -9.65 -10.70 23.21
N ASP A 210 -10.98 -10.88 23.13
CA ASP A 210 -11.58 -11.99 22.37
C ASP A 210 -11.29 -11.83 20.87
N VAL A 211 -11.34 -10.60 20.37
CA VAL A 211 -10.95 -10.28 18.98
C VAL A 211 -9.47 -10.60 18.76
N GLU A 212 -8.59 -10.25 19.71
CA GLU A 212 -7.16 -10.55 19.64
C GLU A 212 -6.85 -12.05 19.64
N GLU A 213 -7.58 -12.82 20.44
CA GLU A 213 -7.48 -14.27 20.49
C GLU A 213 -7.90 -14.90 19.16
N ILE A 214 -9.02 -14.44 18.59
CA ILE A 214 -9.47 -14.88 17.25
C ILE A 214 -8.45 -14.52 16.16
N LEU A 215 -7.83 -13.34 16.26
CA LEU A 215 -6.81 -12.87 15.30
C LEU A 215 -5.42 -13.47 15.55
N GLY A 216 -5.23 -14.21 16.64
CA GLY A 216 -3.94 -14.78 17.05
C GLY A 216 -2.87 -13.74 17.40
N GLY A 217 -3.26 -12.51 17.76
CA GLY A 217 -2.32 -11.44 18.06
C GLY A 217 -2.98 -10.10 18.45
N PRO A 218 -2.21 -9.15 19.00
CA PRO A 218 -2.76 -7.92 19.54
C PRO A 218 -3.34 -7.01 18.45
N LEU A 219 -4.48 -6.41 18.77
CA LEU A 219 -5.12 -5.36 18.02
C LEU A 219 -4.21 -4.13 18.03
N PRO A 220 -4.12 -3.41 16.90
CA PRO A 220 -3.35 -2.19 16.83
C PRO A 220 -3.75 -1.19 17.93
N ALA A 221 -2.80 -0.40 18.41
CA ALA A 221 -3.07 0.66 19.38
C ALA A 221 -4.17 1.64 18.90
N SER A 222 -4.35 1.79 17.58
CA SER A 222 -5.43 2.59 16.98
C SER A 222 -6.82 1.98 17.21
N ALA A 223 -6.98 0.66 17.16
CA ALA A 223 -8.24 -0.01 17.50
C ALA A 223 -8.65 0.26 18.95
N ARG A 224 -7.66 0.45 19.83
CA ARG A 224 -7.83 0.73 21.26
C ARG A 224 -8.03 2.22 21.59
N LYS A 225 -7.81 3.13 20.63
CA LYS A 225 -7.82 4.59 20.86
C LYS A 225 -8.83 5.34 20.00
N HIS A 226 -9.20 4.80 18.85
CA HIS A 226 -9.96 5.53 17.84
C HIS A 226 -11.17 4.73 17.38
N ARG A 227 -12.38 5.22 17.73
CA ARG A 227 -13.66 4.68 17.22
C ARG A 227 -13.69 4.54 15.69
N PRO A 228 -13.14 5.46 14.87
CA PRO A 228 -13.13 5.33 13.41
C PRO A 228 -12.41 4.09 12.88
N TRP A 229 -11.52 3.48 13.66
CA TRP A 229 -10.88 2.22 13.27
C TRP A 229 -11.88 1.07 13.11
N TRP A 230 -12.98 1.11 13.88
CA TRP A 230 -14.09 0.14 13.84
C TRP A 230 -15.22 0.57 12.88
N ALA A 231 -15.03 1.63 12.11
CA ALA A 231 -16.03 2.09 11.17
C ALA A 231 -16.24 1.06 10.05
N ASN A 232 -17.47 0.96 9.55
CA ASN A 232 -17.87 0.09 8.45
C ASN A 232 -17.47 0.66 7.08
N ASP A 233 -16.20 1.06 6.96
CA ASP A 233 -15.63 1.60 5.74
C ASP A 233 -14.83 0.50 5.03
N ALA A 234 -15.36 -0.02 3.93
CA ALA A 234 -14.74 -1.09 3.16
C ALA A 234 -13.36 -0.71 2.55
N SER A 235 -12.97 0.57 2.57
CA SER A 235 -11.62 1.01 2.20
C SER A 235 -10.56 0.64 3.25
N HIS A 236 -10.97 0.29 4.48
CA HIS A 236 -10.09 -0.24 5.50
C HIS A 236 -10.09 -1.78 5.52
N THR A 237 -8.90 -2.38 5.54
CA THR A 237 -8.71 -3.84 5.45
C THR A 237 -9.44 -4.63 6.54
N GLN A 238 -9.50 -4.11 7.77
CA GLN A 238 -10.24 -4.76 8.86
C GLN A 238 -11.75 -4.77 8.60
N ALA A 239 -12.28 -3.65 8.12
CA ALA A 239 -13.71 -3.49 7.91
C ALA A 239 -14.22 -4.25 6.69
N GLY A 240 -13.40 -4.32 5.64
CA GLY A 240 -13.65 -5.19 4.49
C GLY A 240 -13.91 -6.64 4.90
N SER A 241 -13.22 -7.16 5.92
CA SER A 241 -13.37 -8.58 6.32
C SER A 241 -14.73 -8.89 6.96
N TRP A 242 -15.25 -8.07 7.87
CA TRP A 242 -16.61 -8.33 8.40
C TRP A 242 -17.71 -7.93 7.40
N LEU A 243 -17.51 -6.87 6.61
CA LEU A 243 -18.47 -6.43 5.59
C LEU A 243 -18.64 -7.46 4.46
N SER A 244 -17.54 -8.09 4.03
CA SER A 244 -17.60 -9.18 3.04
C SER A 244 -18.38 -10.41 3.54
N GLY A 245 -18.46 -10.59 4.86
CA GLY A 245 -19.26 -11.63 5.50
C GLY A 245 -20.71 -11.24 5.76
N GLY A 246 -21.14 -10.03 5.34
CA GLY A 246 -22.47 -9.49 5.61
C GLY A 246 -22.66 -9.02 7.07
N TRP A 247 -21.57 -8.70 7.76
CA TRP A 247 -21.58 -8.18 9.14
C TRP A 247 -21.11 -6.74 9.18
N GLN A 248 -21.56 -6.01 10.20
CA GLN A 248 -21.13 -4.65 10.46
C GLN A 248 -20.97 -4.41 11.97
N VAL A 249 -20.10 -3.48 12.34
CA VAL A 249 -20.02 -2.96 13.71
C VAL A 249 -21.21 -2.03 13.94
N THR A 250 -22.03 -2.33 14.94
CA THR A 250 -23.18 -1.47 15.34
C THR A 250 -22.88 -0.64 16.58
N ALA A 251 -21.98 -1.13 17.43
CA ALA A 251 -21.50 -0.38 18.60
C ALA A 251 -20.03 -0.72 18.88
N VAL A 252 -19.29 0.30 19.30
CA VAL A 252 -17.96 0.12 19.89
C VAL A 252 -17.88 0.96 21.15
N ASP A 253 -17.36 0.39 22.22
CA ASP A 253 -17.02 1.07 23.46
C ASP A 253 -15.52 0.93 23.69
N ILE A 254 -14.80 2.04 23.50
CA ILE A 254 -13.34 2.09 23.63
C ILE A 254 -12.93 1.98 25.11
N SER A 255 -13.70 2.58 26.02
CA SER A 255 -13.48 2.55 27.47
C SER A 255 -13.69 1.15 28.03
N ALA A 256 -14.80 0.50 27.68
CA ALA A 256 -15.10 -0.87 28.08
C ALA A 256 -14.36 -1.92 27.24
N ARG A 257 -13.68 -1.50 26.15
CA ARG A 257 -12.97 -2.36 25.19
C ARG A 257 -13.87 -3.46 24.62
N ARG A 258 -15.06 -3.07 24.17
CA ARG A 258 -16.06 -3.98 23.59
C ARG A 258 -16.50 -3.50 22.22
N VAL A 259 -16.79 -4.45 21.35
CA VAL A 259 -17.36 -4.20 20.03
C VAL A 259 -18.53 -5.15 19.79
N THR A 260 -19.60 -4.63 19.20
CA THR A 260 -20.80 -5.38 18.85
C THR A 260 -20.93 -5.43 17.34
N TYR A 261 -21.04 -6.64 16.81
CA TYR A 261 -21.30 -6.91 15.40
C TYR A 261 -22.75 -7.38 15.22
N ALA A 262 -23.37 -6.97 14.13
CA ALA A 262 -24.67 -7.49 13.69
C ALA A 262 -24.65 -7.74 12.18
N LYS A 263 -25.51 -8.64 11.69
CA LYS A 263 -25.72 -8.81 10.26
C LYS A 263 -26.29 -7.54 9.64
N VAL A 264 -25.78 -7.19 8.47
CA VAL A 264 -26.37 -6.17 7.60
C VAL A 264 -27.71 -6.71 7.14
N ARG A 265 -28.82 -6.04 7.49
CA ARG A 265 -30.13 -6.40 6.96
C ARG A 265 -30.14 -6.03 5.47
N PRO A 266 -30.63 -6.92 4.58
CA PRO A 266 -30.77 -6.62 3.16
C PRO A 266 -31.74 -5.45 2.92
#